data_AF-A0A660RHM8-F1
#
_entry.id   AF-A0A660RHM8-F1
#
_cell.length_a   1.000
_cell.length_b   1.000
_cell.length_c   1.000
_cell.angle_alpha   90.00
_cell.angle_beta   90.00
_cell.angle_gamma   90.00
#
_symmetry.space_group_name_H-M   'P 1'
#
loop_
_entity.id
_entity.type
_entity.pdbx_description
1 polymer ?
#
loop_
_entity_poly.entity_id
_entity_poly.type
_entity_poly.pdbx_seq_one_letter_code
_entity_poly.pdbx_strand_id
1 'polypeptide(L)' 'MIRVLNPNYNLGQESDLELAETMKELCETYVMCRHEISTATCDVWASIVRVAEEIVRRSRGGGDENSDSL' A
#
# COMPACT_ATOMS: atom_id res chain seq x y z
N MET A 1 -9.86 -5.78 -4.12
CA MET A 1 -9.86 -6.96 -3.24
C MET A 1 -8.72 -7.99 -3.33
N ILE A 2 -8.15 -8.46 -4.46
CA ILE A 2 -7.02 -9.45 -4.42
C ILE A 2 -5.77 -9.03 -5.21
N ARG A 3 -5.84 -7.94 -5.99
CA ARG A 3 -4.74 -7.60 -6.91
C ARG A 3 -3.39 -7.36 -6.19
N VAL A 4 -3.42 -6.74 -5.02
CA VAL A 4 -2.20 -6.42 -4.24
C VAL A 4 -1.65 -7.60 -3.44
N LEU A 5 -2.43 -8.69 -3.29
CA LEU A 5 -1.91 -9.98 -2.81
C LEU A 5 -1.00 -10.64 -3.86
N ASN A 6 -1.06 -10.21 -5.12
CA ASN A 6 -0.03 -10.55 -6.08
C ASN A 6 1.23 -9.71 -5.79
N PRO A 7 2.37 -10.34 -5.44
CA PRO A 7 3.62 -9.62 -5.21
C PRO A 7 4.10 -8.83 -6.44
N ASN A 8 3.66 -9.21 -7.64
CA ASN A 8 4.03 -8.54 -8.90
C ASN A 8 3.07 -7.41 -9.29
N TYR A 9 2.06 -7.10 -8.47
CA TYR A 9 1.19 -5.97 -8.75
C TYR A 9 1.95 -4.65 -8.63
N ASN A 10 1.87 -3.83 -9.68
CA ASN A 10 2.58 -2.57 -9.77
C ASN A 10 1.76 -1.43 -9.13
N LEU A 11 2.08 -1.12 -7.88
CA LEU A 11 1.46 -0.03 -7.11
C LEU A 11 1.81 1.37 -7.65
N GLY A 12 2.88 1.51 -8.45
CA GLY A 12 3.30 2.79 -9.02
C GLY A 12 2.35 3.35 -10.09
N GLN A 13 1.33 2.61 -10.49
CA GLN A 13 0.30 3.05 -11.45
C GLN A 13 -1.02 3.43 -10.76
N GLU A 14 -1.20 3.10 -9.47
CA GLU A 14 -2.39 3.52 -8.73
C GLU A 14 -2.32 5.01 -8.41
N SER A 15 -3.44 5.71 -8.44
CA SER A 15 -3.58 7.05 -7.87
C SER A 15 -3.49 7.03 -6.34
N ASP A 16 -3.30 8.18 -5.71
CA ASP A 16 -3.25 8.27 -4.25
C ASP A 16 -4.58 7.87 -3.59
N LEU A 17 -5.71 8.11 -4.26
CA LEU A 17 -7.02 7.65 -3.81
C LEU A 17 -7.11 6.12 -3.85
N GLU A 18 -6.69 5.51 -4.95
CA GLU A 18 -6.67 4.04 -5.09
C GLU A 18 -5.75 3.40 -4.05
N LEU A 19 -4.58 3.98 -3.77
CA LEU A 19 -3.70 3.49 -2.71
C LEU A 19 -4.34 3.57 -1.32
N ALA A 20 -5.08 4.65 -1.03
CA ALA A 20 -5.79 4.82 0.24
C ALA A 20 -6.95 3.81 0.38
N GLU A 21 -7.72 3.58 -0.68
CA GLU A 21 -8.78 2.57 -0.71
C GLU A 21 -8.20 1.16 -0.56
N THR A 22 -7.13 0.84 -1.27
CA THR A 22 -6.37 -0.40 -1.14
C THR A 22 -5.88 -0.63 0.29
N MET A 23 -5.28 0.38 0.93
CA MET A 23 -4.81 0.29 2.31
C MET A 23 -5.97 -0.02 3.27
N LYS A 24 -7.12 0.63 3.07
CA LYS A 24 -8.33 0.37 3.88
C LYS A 24 -8.80 -1.07 3.73
N GLU A 25 -8.94 -1.58 2.50
CA GLU A 25 -9.36 -2.97 2.24
C GLU A 25 -8.42 -4.00 2.89
N LEU A 26 -7.11 -3.77 2.79
CA LEU A 26 -6.10 -4.66 3.38
C LEU A 26 -6.18 -4.67 4.91
N CYS A 27 -6.35 -3.50 5.54
CA CYS A 27 -6.54 -3.41 6.98
C CYS A 27 -7.81 -4.13 7.45
N GLU A 28 -8.93 -3.97 6.74
CA GLU A 28 -10.18 -4.68 7.03
C GLU A 28 -9.99 -6.21 6.92
N THR A 29 -9.30 -6.66 5.88
CA THR A 29 -8.97 -8.07 5.66
C THR A 29 -8.08 -8.61 6.78
N TYR A 30 -7.06 -7.86 7.19
CA TYR A 30 -6.19 -8.22 8.31
C TYR A 30 -6.99 -8.38 9.60
N VAL A 31 -7.91 -7.45 9.87
CA VAL A 31 -8.80 -7.54 11.03
C VAL A 31 -9.61 -8.84 10.97
N MET A 32 -10.15 -9.22 9.81
CA MET A 32 -10.90 -10.47 9.67
C MET A 32 -10.06 -11.72 9.94
N CYS A 33 -8.81 -11.77 9.47
CA CYS A 33 -7.95 -12.96 9.62
C CYS A 33 -7.05 -12.97 10.87
N ARG A 34 -7.02 -11.89 11.68
CA ARG A 34 -6.11 -11.76 12.84
C ARG A 34 -6.27 -12.84 13.91
N HIS A 35 -7.44 -13.48 13.97
CA HIS A 35 -7.78 -14.45 15.02
C HIS A 35 -7.13 -15.82 14.80
N GLU A 36 -6.67 -16.09 13.59
CA GLU A 36 -5.94 -17.31 13.23
C GLU A 36 -4.68 -16.87 12.48
N ILE A 37 -3.51 -16.94 13.11
CA ILE A 37 -2.24 -16.67 12.43
C ILE A 37 -2.05 -17.77 11.39
N SER A 38 -2.46 -17.47 10.17
CA SER A 38 -2.36 -18.31 9.00
C SER A 38 -1.41 -17.67 7.99
N THR A 39 -0.97 -18.44 6.99
CA THR A 39 -0.19 -17.90 5.87
C THR A 39 -0.89 -16.72 5.20
N ALA A 40 -2.23 -16.77 5.10
CA ALA A 40 -3.04 -15.67 4.56
C ALA A 40 -2.93 -14.39 5.41
N THR A 41 -2.83 -14.50 6.73
CA THR A 41 -2.62 -13.35 7.63
C THR A 41 -1.26 -12.70 7.38
N CYS A 42 -0.22 -13.50 7.13
CA CYS A 42 1.11 -13.00 6.78
C CYS A 42 1.15 -12.35 5.38
N ASP A 43 0.45 -12.92 4.40
CA ASP A 43 0.38 -12.38 3.04
C ASP A 43 -0.32 -11.01 3.02
N VAL A 44 -1.43 -10.87 3.76
CA VAL A 44 -2.13 -9.59 3.92
C VAL A 44 -1.22 -8.56 4.60
N TRP A 45 -0.48 -8.96 5.65
CA TRP A 45 0.47 -8.06 6.31
C TRP A 45 1.57 -7.58 5.36
N ALA A 46 2.15 -8.48 4.56
CA ALA A 46 3.16 -8.12 3.57
C ALA A 46 2.61 -7.11 2.54
N SER A 47 1.37 -7.29 2.09
CA SER A 47 0.70 -6.33 1.20
C SER A 47 0.47 -4.96 1.88
N ILE A 48 0.09 -4.92 3.16
CA ILE A 48 -0.04 -3.66 3.92
C ILE A 48 1.28 -2.89 3.92
N VAL A 49 2.38 -3.57 4.25
CA VAL A 49 3.72 -2.96 4.29
C VAL A 49 4.09 -2.36 2.92
N ARG A 50 3.88 -3.11 1.83
CA ARG A 50 4.18 -2.62 0.47
C ARG A 50 3.40 -1.36 0.09
N VAL A 51 2.11 -1.29 0.44
CA VAL A 51 1.28 -0.11 0.15
C VAL A 51 1.72 1.08 1.00
N ALA A 52 2.05 0.86 2.28
CA ALA A 52 2.56 1.91 3.16
C ALA A 52 3.89 2.50 2.65
N GLU A 53 4.81 1.64 2.21
CA GLU A 53 6.09 2.04 1.63
C GLU A 53 5.89 2.90 0.37
N GLU A 54 4.96 2.51 -0.51
CA GLU A 54 4.66 3.28 -1.71
C GLU A 54 4.07 4.67 -1.39
N ILE A 55 3.14 4.76 -0.43
CA ILE A 55 2.58 6.05 0.04
C ILE A 55 3.70 6.95 0.58
N VAL A 56 4.60 6.40 1.40
CA VAL A 56 5.74 7.15 1.97
C VAL A 56 6.75 7.56 0.89
N ARG A 57 6.98 6.70 -0.11
CA ARG A 57 7.86 7.02 -1.25
C ARG A 57 7.32 8.23 -2.03
N ARG A 58 6.01 8.29 -2.27
CA ARG A 58 5.37 9.42 -2.96
C ARG A 58 5.40 10.71 -2.16
N SER A 59 5.16 10.63 -0.85
CA SER A 59 5.23 11.83 0.01
C SER A 59 6.62 12.44 0.09
N ARG A 60 7.67 11.63 -0.11
CA ARG A 60 9.06 12.09 -0.20
C ARG A 60 9.46 12.64 -1.57
N GLY A 61 8.80 12.20 -2.65
CA GLY A 61 9.11 12.61 -4.02
C GLY A 61 8.41 13.89 -4.52
N GLY A 62 7.38 14.36 -3.82
CA GLY A 62 6.62 15.57 -4.20
C GLY A 62 7.15 16.90 -3.64
N GLY A 63 8.33 16.92 -3.02
CA GLY A 63 8.90 18.09 -2.33
C GLY A 63 9.98 18.87 -3.10
N ASP A 64 10.52 18.34 -4.19
CA ASP A 64 11.76 18.87 -4.82
C ASP A 64 11.55 19.48 -6.23
N GLU A 65 10.34 19.97 -6.56
CA GLU A 65 10.08 20.60 -7.87
C GLU A 65 9.80 22.12 -7.82
N ASN A 66 10.13 22.81 -6.70
CA ASN A 66 9.93 24.27 -6.62
C ASN A 66 11.13 25.07 -6.08
N SER A 67 12.35 24.56 -6.24
CA SER A 67 13.58 25.23 -5.81
C SER A 67 14.53 25.47 -6.97
N ASP A 68 14.08 26.09 -8.07
CA ASP A 68 14.99 26.63 -9.10
C ASP A 68 14.31 27.67 -10.00
N SER A 69 13.69 28.67 -9.38
CA SER A 69 13.33 29.92 -10.05
C SER A 69 13.39 31.08 -9.07
N LEU A 70 14.63 31.48 -8.72
CA LEU A 70 14.96 32.82 -8.22
C LEU A 70 15.86 33.51 -9.24
#